data_AF-A0A947K3U3-F1
#
_entry.id   AF-A0A947K3U3-F1
#
_cell.length_a   1.000
_cell.length_b   1.000
_cell.length_c   1.000
_cell.angle_alpha   90.00
_cell.angle_beta   90.00
_cell.angle_gamma   90.00
#
_symmetry.space_group_name_H-M   'P 1'
#
loop_
_entity.id
_entity.type
_entity.pdbx_description
1 polymer ?
#
loop_
_entity_poly.entity_id
_entity_poly.type
_entity_poly.pdbx_seq_one_letter_code
_entity_poly.pdbx_strand_id
1 'polypeptide(L)' 'MKYYFLAAICSTLITGLGQIVKGEINKGVSLLLLFYFVLPAITYLSLMLLPLFFPYILGFVIIFGIILWCYNIWDALAR' A
#
# COMPACT_ATOMS: atom_id res chain seq x y z
N MET A 1 -6.48 3.11 25.56
CA MET A 1 -5.70 1.92 25.16
C MET A 1 -5.36 2.09 23.69
N LYS A 2 -4.07 2.16 23.33
CA LYS A 2 -3.65 2.31 21.93
C LYS A 2 -4.14 1.08 21.17
N TYR A 3 -5.12 1.27 20.28
CA TYR A 3 -5.80 0.21 19.52
C TYR A 3 -4.89 -0.37 18.43
N TYR A 4 -3.65 -0.76 18.76
CA TYR A 4 -2.66 -1.23 17.82
C TYR A 4 -3.09 -2.50 17.09
N PHE A 5 -3.73 -3.42 17.80
CA PHE A 5 -4.23 -4.64 17.21
C PHE A 5 -5.40 -4.38 16.24
N LEU A 6 -6.33 -3.50 16.62
CA LEU A 6 -7.44 -3.11 15.73
C LEU A 6 -6.92 -2.36 14.50
N ALA A 7 -5.97 -1.44 14.69
CA ALA A 7 -5.34 -0.71 13.60
C ALA A 7 -4.59 -1.65 12.65
N ALA A 8 -3.91 -2.67 13.17
CA ALA A 8 -3.27 -3.70 12.36
C ALA A 8 -4.29 -4.48 11.52
N ILE A 9 -5.42 -4.90 12.11
CA ILE A 9 -6.51 -5.56 11.39
C ILE A 9 -7.09 -4.62 10.31
N CYS A 10 -7.27 -3.34 10.63
CA CYS A 10 -7.69 -2.37 9.63
C CYS A 10 -6.68 -2.28 8.47
N SER A 11 -5.39 -2.24 8.77
CA SER A 11 -4.31 -2.18 7.78
C SER A 11 -4.11 -3.47 6.99
N THR A 12 -4.46 -4.64 7.52
CA THR A 12 -4.44 -5.90 6.74
C THR A 12 -5.55 -5.92 5.70
N LEU A 13 -6.74 -5.41 6.04
CA LEU A 13 -7.90 -5.35 5.14
C LEU A 13 -7.75 -4.22 4.11
N ILE A 14 -7.34 -3.03 4.55
CA ILE A 14 -7.24 -1.83 3.70
C ILE A 14 -5.93 -1.11 4.00
N THR A 15 -5.07 -1.01 2.99
CA THR A 15 -3.78 -0.31 3.10
C THR A 15 -3.99 1.15 3.54
N GLY A 16 -3.32 1.56 4.62
CA GLY A 16 -3.39 2.93 5.17
C GLY A 16 -4.50 3.16 6.21
N LEU A 17 -5.45 2.24 6.38
CA LEU A 17 -6.59 2.43 7.28
C LEU A 17 -6.17 2.40 8.76
N GLY A 18 -5.24 1.54 9.14
CA GLY A 18 -4.73 1.48 10.52
C GLY A 18 -4.08 2.79 10.96
N GLN A 19 -3.36 3.47 10.07
CA GLN A 19 -2.76 4.78 10.30
C GLN A 19 -3.84 5.86 10.47
N ILE A 20 -4.90 5.83 9.65
CA ILE A 20 -6.04 6.75 9.79
C ILE A 20 -6.73 6.57 11.14
N VAL A 21 -6.97 5.33 11.56
CA VAL A 21 -7.59 5.01 12.87
C VAL A 21 -6.73 5.51 14.03
N LYS A 22 -5.41 5.56 13.88
CA LYS A 22 -4.49 6.13 14.87
C LYS A 22 -4.38 7.66 14.84
N GLY A 23 -5.04 8.32 13.89
CA GLY A 23 -4.96 9.77 13.69
C GLY A 23 -3.82 10.23 12.76
N GLU A 24 -3.03 9.32 12.19
CA GLU A 24 -1.98 9.62 11.21
C GLU A 24 -2.57 9.74 9.79
N ILE A 25 -3.55 10.64 9.61
CA ILE A 25 -4.37 10.73 8.38
C ILE A 25 -3.51 10.92 7.13
N ASN A 26 -2.58 11.88 7.13
CA ASN A 26 -1.74 12.17 5.96
C ASN A 26 -0.95 10.96 5.48
N LYS A 27 -0.43 10.17 6.42
CA LYS A 27 0.35 8.98 6.14
C LYS A 27 -0.53 7.85 5.63
N GLY A 28 -1.67 7.61 6.28
CA GLY A 28 -2.64 6.59 5.86
C GLY A 28 -3.20 6.88 4.46
N VAL A 29 -3.55 8.13 4.17
CA VAL A 29 -3.99 8.56 2.84
C VAL A 29 -2.87 8.37 1.81
N SER A 30 -1.62 8.71 2.14
CA SER A 30 -0.49 8.51 1.23
C SER A 30 -0.27 7.02 0.92
N LEU A 31 -0.36 6.14 1.92
CA LEU A 31 -0.26 4.69 1.72
C LEU A 31 -1.40 4.16 0.86
N LEU A 32 -2.62 4.64 1.08
CA LEU A 32 -3.80 4.27 0.30
C LEU A 32 -3.63 4.71 -1.17
N LEU A 33 -3.25 5.96 -1.42
CA LEU A 33 -3.01 6.46 -2.77
C LEU A 33 -1.87 5.71 -3.48
N LEU A 34 -0.77 5.44 -2.77
CA LEU A 34 0.35 4.71 -3.35
C LEU A 34 -0.07 3.29 -3.76
N PHE A 35 -0.80 2.59 -2.89
CA PHE A 35 -1.18 1.19 -3.11
C PHE A 35 -2.32 1.03 -4.13
N TYR A 36 -3.39 1.81 -4.00
CA TYR A 36 -4.60 1.63 -4.81
C TYR A 36 -4.66 2.51 -6.06
N PHE A 37 -3.80 3.53 -6.17
CA PHE A 37 -3.79 4.42 -7.32
C PHE A 37 -2.47 4.37 -8.08
N VAL A 38 -1.34 4.66 -7.43
CA VAL A 38 -0.04 4.76 -8.10
C VAL A 38 0.42 3.41 -8.68
N LEU A 39 0.36 2.33 -7.90
CA LEU A 39 0.77 1.00 -8.40
C LEU A 39 -0.09 0.51 -9.58
N PRO A 40 -1.44 0.59 -9.53
CA PRO A 40 -2.27 0.30 -10.70
C PRO A 40 -1.99 1.24 -11.89
N ALA A 41 -1.84 2.54 -11.66
CA ALA A 41 -1.55 3.51 -12.72
C ALA A 41 -0.22 3.18 -13.43
N ILE A 42 0.84 2.85 -12.69
CA ILE A 42 2.13 2.40 -13.27
C ILE A 42 1.92 1.14 -14.11
N THR A 43 1.15 0.18 -13.61
CA THR A 43 0.85 -1.06 -14.34
C THR A 43 0.15 -0.77 -15.67
N TYR A 44 -0.90 0.04 -15.67
CA TYR A 44 -1.64 0.37 -16.90
C TYR A 44 -0.84 1.25 -17.87
N LEU A 45 -0.12 2.25 -17.36
CA LEU A 45 0.75 3.10 -18.19
C LEU A 45 1.88 2.29 -18.81
N SER A 46 2.47 1.34 -18.08
CA SER A 46 3.51 0.47 -18.62
C SER A 46 3.00 -0.44 -19.73
N LEU A 47 1.78 -0.97 -19.59
CA LEU A 47 1.15 -1.75 -20.65
C LEU A 47 0.92 -0.91 -21.92
N MET A 48 0.53 0.36 -21.76
CA MET A 48 0.26 1.25 -22.88
C MET A 48 1.53 1.77 -23.57
N LEU A 49 2.54 2.17 -22.79
CA LEU A 49 3.72 2.89 -23.29
C LEU A 49 4.93 1.98 -23.56
N LEU A 50 5.07 0.88 -22.81
CA LEU A 50 6.27 0.04 -22.78
C LEU A 50 5.90 -1.47 -22.73
N PRO A 51 5.13 -2.00 -23.70
CA PRO A 51 4.59 -3.37 -23.64
C PRO A 51 5.68 -4.46 -23.57
N LEU A 52 6.85 -4.23 -24.16
CA LEU A 52 7.99 -5.16 -24.07
C LEU A 52 8.49 -5.33 -22.62
N PHE A 53 8.44 -4.26 -21.83
CA PHE A 53 8.91 -4.26 -20.44
C PHE A 53 7.80 -4.55 -19.42
N PHE A 54 6.54 -4.64 -19.87
CA PHE A 54 5.38 -4.83 -19.01
C PHE A 54 5.51 -6.00 -18.03
N PRO A 55 5.95 -7.22 -18.41
CA PRO A 55 6.05 -8.32 -17.46
C PRO A 55 7.02 -8.05 -16.30
N TYR A 56 8.13 -7.34 -16.58
CA TYR A 56 9.11 -6.97 -15.55
C TYR A 56 8.55 -5.89 -14.61
N ILE A 57 7.86 -4.89 -15.17
CA ILE A 57 7.22 -3.83 -14.38
C ILE A 57 6.10 -4.40 -13.50
N LEU A 58 5.27 -5.29 -14.06
CA LEU A 58 4.22 -5.99 -13.32
C LEU A 58 4.81 -6.80 -12.17
N GLY A 59 5.88 -7.57 -12.43
CA GLY A 59 6.59 -8.32 -11.38
C GLY A 59 7.12 -7.42 -10.27
N PHE A 60 7.73 -6.29 -10.63
CA PHE A 60 8.21 -5.29 -9.66
C PHE A 60 7.07 -4.69 -8.84
N VAL A 61 5.96 -4.31 -9.49
CA VAL A 61 4.78 -3.75 -8.82
C VAL A 61 4.18 -4.74 -7.83
N ILE A 62 4.10 -6.03 -8.17
CA ILE A 62 3.59 -7.08 -7.25
C ILE A 62 4.51 -7.20 -6.03
N ILE A 63 5.83 -7.34 -6.24
CA ILE A 63 6.80 -7.46 -5.15
C ILE A 63 6.76 -6.22 -4.25
N PHE A 64 6.79 -5.03 -4.85
CA PHE A 64 6.72 -3.78 -4.12
C PHE A 64 5.39 -3.61 -3.37
N GLY A 65 4.28 -4.03 -3.97
CA GLY A 65 2.96 -4.07 -3.33
C GLY A 65 2.96 -4.93 -2.07
N ILE A 66 3.51 -6.14 -2.13
CA ILE A 66 3.64 -7.03 -0.96
C ILE A 66 4.49 -6.37 0.14
N ILE A 67 5.64 -5.79 -0.22
CA ILE A 67 6.52 -5.10 0.73
C ILE A 67 5.79 -3.92 1.39
N LEU A 68 5.09 -3.11 0.59
CA LEU A 68 4.34 -1.94 1.07
C LEU A 68 3.18 -2.35 1.98
N TRP A 69 2.49 -3.44 1.65
CA TRP A 69 1.41 -4.00 2.48
C TRP A 69 1.95 -4.48 3.83
N CYS A 70 3.03 -5.26 3.83
CA CYS A 70 3.71 -5.70 5.06
C CYS A 70 4.19 -4.51 5.91
N TYR A 71 4.80 -3.50 5.28
CA TYR A 71 5.24 -2.27 5.95
C TYR A 71 4.06 -1.55 6.62
N ASN A 72 2.94 -1.40 5.91
CA ASN A 72 1.73 -0.77 6.43
C ASN A 72 1.16 -1.51 7.65
N ILE A 73 1.15 -2.85 7.66
CA ILE A 73 0.70 -3.64 8.81
C ILE A 73 1.67 -3.50 9.97
N TRP A 74 2.97 -3.62 9.72
CA TRP A 74 4.01 -3.46 10.73
C TRP A 74 3.91 -2.10 11.41
N ASP A 75 3.78 -1.04 10.61
CA ASP A 75 3.63 0.32 11.10
C ASP A 75 2.32 0.49 11.90
N ALA A 76 1.23 -0.16 11.48
CA ALA A 76 -0.02 -0.22 12.23
C ALA A 76 0.07 -1.07 13.52
N LEU A 77 1.10 -1.91 13.70
CA LEU A 77 1.37 -2.61 14.96
C LEU A 77 2.32 -1.84 15.88
N ALA A 78 3.38 -1.24 15.33
CA ALA A 78 4.54 -0.79 16.09
C ALA A 78 4.50 0.67 16.58
N ARG A 79 3.80 1.58 15.88
CA ARG A 79 3.79 3.02 16.18
C ARG A 79 2.43 3.53 16.59
#